data_AF-A0AAV5TP63-F1
#
_entry.id   AF-A0AAV5TP63-F1
#
_cell.length_a   1.000
_cell.length_b   1.000
_cell.length_c   1.000
_cell.angle_alpha   90.00
_cell.angle_beta   90.00
_cell.angle_gamma   90.00
#
_symmetry.space_group_name_H-M   'P 1'
#
loop_
_entity.id
_entity.type
_entity.pdbx_description
1 polymer ?
#
loop_
_entity_poly.entity_id
_entity_poly.type
_entity_poly.pdbx_seq_one_letter_code
_entity_poly.pdbx_strand_id
1 'polypeptide(L)'
;FRTSSDRKKSRMSGHPFGSGGNSGGKGSQHNSRSNSPPPDSPSPPMQCVATPQQQKNAIVARVQGNTPIGVSPAAQNTQSVAPQIATITPADGNDTSNEVLSVFECPVCLEYMLPPYLQCQAGHLVCGNCRPKLQCCPTCRGPTPAVRNLGLEKIANTVKFPCKFAQSGCTLSFHHYEKVEHEDICEFRPYLCPCPGASCKWQGSLNEVMHHLMKIHKSITTLQGEDIVFLATDINLPGAVDWVMMQSCFNFHFMLVLEKQEKFEHGQQIFYAVVQLIGTKKEAEMFSYRLELSSHRRRLCWEATPRSIHEGIAHAISQSDCLSFDTPTAQLFAENGNLGINVTISLNQEHSQQAISSVPTPLR
;
A
#
# COMPACT_ATOMS: atom_id res chain seq x y z
N PHE A 1 36.38 -19.77 -38.26
CA PHE A 1 35.31 -20.78 -38.13
C PHE A 1 33.97 -20.05 -38.26
N ARG A 2 33.37 -19.88 -39.46
CA ARG A 2 32.37 -20.79 -40.09
C ARG A 2 31.53 -21.49 -39.00
N THR A 3 30.21 -21.30 -38.89
CA THR A 3 29.19 -21.43 -39.94
C THR A 3 27.88 -20.67 -39.63
N SER A 4 27.27 -20.20 -40.72
CA SER A 4 25.87 -19.78 -40.88
C SER A 4 24.88 -20.93 -40.63
N SER A 5 23.66 -20.62 -40.21
CA SER A 5 22.46 -21.36 -40.59
C SER A 5 21.25 -20.44 -40.62
N ASP A 6 20.46 -20.66 -41.65
CA ASP A 6 19.57 -19.74 -42.35
C ASP A 6 18.11 -20.23 -42.21
N ARG A 7 17.15 -19.42 -42.68
CA ARG A 7 15.72 -19.73 -43.00
C ARG A 7 14.70 -19.76 -41.84
N LYS A 8 13.44 -19.30 -42.00
CA LYS A 8 12.67 -18.84 -43.18
C LYS A 8 11.44 -18.05 -42.73
N LYS A 9 11.17 -16.92 -43.40
CA LYS A 9 9.85 -16.27 -43.45
C LYS A 9 8.89 -17.08 -44.32
N SER A 10 7.62 -17.13 -43.93
CA SER A 10 6.50 -17.46 -44.83
C SER A 10 5.44 -16.37 -44.73
N ARG A 11 5.07 -15.84 -45.89
CA ARG A 11 4.05 -14.83 -46.14
C ARG A 11 3.16 -15.46 -47.21
N MET A 12 1.86 -15.59 -46.99
CA MET A 12 0.89 -15.77 -48.08
C MET A 12 -0.41 -15.03 -47.79
N SER A 13 -0.92 -14.45 -48.87
CA SER A 13 -2.02 -13.52 -49.08
C SER A 13 -3.30 -14.24 -49.51
N GLY A 14 -4.47 -13.62 -49.31
CA GLY A 14 -5.67 -13.90 -50.14
C GLY A 14 -7.03 -13.62 -49.50
N HIS A 15 -7.61 -12.45 -49.80
CA HIS A 15 -9.06 -12.14 -49.80
C HIS A 15 -9.78 -12.92 -50.93
N PRO A 16 -11.15 -13.04 -51.03
CA PRO A 16 -12.12 -11.91 -50.96
C PRO A 16 -13.58 -12.15 -50.47
N PHE A 17 -14.24 -11.01 -50.19
CA PHE A 17 -15.66 -10.60 -50.38
C PHE A 17 -16.87 -11.50 -50.04
N GLY A 18 -17.85 -10.89 -49.36
CA GLY A 18 -19.26 -11.31 -49.33
C GLY A 18 -20.15 -10.39 -48.49
N SER A 19 -20.96 -9.55 -49.15
CA SER A 19 -21.84 -8.52 -48.57
C SER A 19 -23.31 -8.97 -48.50
N GLY A 20 -24.07 -8.39 -47.57
CA GLY A 20 -25.55 -8.40 -47.51
C GLY A 20 -26.02 -8.37 -46.04
N GLY A 21 -26.94 -7.53 -45.56
CA GLY A 21 -27.90 -6.61 -46.17
C GLY A 21 -29.25 -6.76 -45.45
N ASN A 22 -29.81 -5.64 -44.96
CA ASN A 22 -31.21 -5.42 -44.51
C ASN A 22 -31.70 -6.06 -43.19
N SER A 23 -32.69 -5.55 -42.44
CA SER A 23 -33.32 -4.22 -42.20
C SER A 23 -34.61 -4.47 -41.41
N GLY A 24 -34.94 -3.60 -40.44
CA GLY A 24 -36.31 -3.38 -39.90
C GLY A 24 -36.77 -4.37 -38.82
N GLY A 25 -37.54 -4.00 -37.79
CA GLY A 25 -38.16 -2.73 -37.42
C GLY A 25 -39.32 -2.96 -36.42
N LYS A 26 -39.59 -1.94 -35.59
CA LYS A 26 -40.86 -1.57 -34.92
C LYS A 26 -41.33 -2.28 -33.63
N GLY A 27 -41.81 -1.45 -32.69
CA GLY A 27 -42.85 -1.76 -31.69
C GLY A 27 -42.62 -1.10 -30.31
N SER A 28 -42.94 0.18 -30.12
CA SER A 28 -44.14 0.74 -29.41
C SER A 28 -44.21 0.48 -27.89
N GLN A 29 -44.02 1.51 -27.05
CA GLN A 29 -45.04 2.36 -26.37
C GLN A 29 -45.54 1.82 -25.01
N HIS A 30 -45.28 2.52 -23.90
CA HIS A 30 -46.27 3.31 -23.13
C HIS A 30 -45.76 3.85 -21.76
N ASN A 31 -46.06 5.13 -21.52
CA ASN A 31 -46.41 5.84 -20.26
C ASN A 31 -45.68 5.53 -18.94
N SER A 32 -45.17 6.53 -18.22
CA SER A 32 -46.04 7.45 -17.47
C SER A 32 -45.27 8.68 -16.94
N ARG A 33 -45.96 9.83 -16.93
CA ARG A 33 -45.56 11.09 -16.30
C ARG A 33 -46.07 11.14 -14.85
N SER A 34 -45.23 11.63 -13.92
CA SER A 34 -45.68 12.41 -12.75
C SER A 34 -44.52 13.27 -12.21
N ASN A 35 -44.73 14.60 -12.24
CA ASN A 35 -43.94 15.64 -11.58
C ASN A 35 -44.04 15.49 -10.05
N SER A 36 -43.01 15.69 -9.21
CA SER A 36 -42.42 16.96 -8.70
C SER A 36 -41.53 16.60 -7.47
N PRO A 37 -40.88 17.54 -6.74
CA PRO A 37 -39.82 18.51 -7.05
C PRO A 37 -38.47 18.13 -6.34
N PRO A 38 -37.35 18.88 -6.50
CA PRO A 38 -36.10 18.58 -5.79
C PRO A 38 -36.04 19.23 -4.40
N PRO A 39 -35.26 18.69 -3.44
CA PRO A 39 -34.91 19.43 -2.23
C PRO A 39 -33.63 20.26 -2.42
N ASP A 40 -33.74 21.55 -2.06
CA ASP A 40 -32.65 22.49 -1.91
C ASP A 40 -31.76 22.18 -0.69
N SER A 41 -30.46 22.29 -0.94
CA SER A 41 -29.26 22.39 -0.08
C SER A 41 -29.31 23.59 0.92
N PRO A 42 -28.37 23.83 1.89
CA PRO A 42 -26.92 23.83 1.63
C PRO A 42 -25.93 23.48 2.77
N SER A 43 -24.72 23.09 2.34
CA SER A 43 -23.46 23.22 3.08
C SER A 43 -22.73 24.52 2.66
N PRO A 44 -21.89 25.14 3.50
CA PRO A 44 -21.34 26.46 3.24
C PRO A 44 -20.06 26.44 2.38
N PRO A 45 -19.81 27.46 1.54
CA PRO A 45 -18.49 27.73 0.99
C PRO A 45 -17.83 28.93 1.69
N MET A 46 -16.54 28.80 2.03
CA MET A 46 -15.67 29.94 2.32
C MET A 46 -14.72 30.14 1.14
N GLN A 47 -14.96 31.20 0.37
CA GLN A 47 -14.00 31.82 -0.53
C GLN A 47 -14.03 33.32 -0.28
N CYS A 48 -12.90 33.90 0.10
CA CYS A 48 -12.69 35.35 0.05
C CYS A 48 -12.00 35.70 -1.26
N VAL A 49 -12.73 36.48 -2.05
CA VAL A 49 -12.36 37.03 -3.35
C VAL A 49 -11.46 38.25 -3.15
N ALA A 50 -10.37 38.32 -3.91
CA ALA A 50 -9.64 39.54 -4.19
C ALA A 50 -10.25 40.24 -5.40
N THR A 51 -10.34 41.58 -5.40
CA THR A 51 -10.23 42.42 -6.62
C THR A 51 -10.13 43.91 -6.28
N PRO A 52 -9.64 44.76 -7.22
CA PRO A 52 -8.88 45.98 -6.96
C PRO A 52 -9.64 47.27 -7.30
N GLN A 53 -9.07 48.44 -6.98
CA GLN A 53 -9.41 49.69 -7.67
C GLN A 53 -8.26 50.72 -7.66
N GLN A 54 -7.97 51.24 -8.86
CA GLN A 54 -7.17 52.44 -9.16
C GLN A 54 -8.06 53.69 -9.06
N GLN A 55 -7.49 54.84 -8.65
CA GLN A 55 -7.70 56.12 -9.34
C GLN A 55 -6.63 57.17 -8.99
N LYS A 56 -6.29 57.97 -10.00
CA LYS A 56 -5.27 59.04 -10.05
C LYS A 56 -5.78 60.35 -9.43
N ASN A 57 -4.88 61.16 -8.88
CA ASN A 57 -4.77 62.60 -9.21
C ASN A 57 -3.45 63.20 -8.69
N ALA A 58 -2.87 64.10 -9.49
CA ALA A 58 -1.64 64.85 -9.21
C ALA A 58 -1.98 66.32 -8.90
N ILE A 59 -1.29 66.93 -7.93
CA ILE A 59 -1.17 68.39 -7.77
C ILE A 59 0.27 68.71 -7.31
N VAL A 60 0.85 69.72 -7.93
CA VAL A 60 2.22 70.23 -7.74
C VAL A 60 2.20 71.47 -6.83
N ALA A 61 3.10 71.58 -5.84
CA ALA A 61 3.58 72.87 -5.31
C ALA A 61 4.93 72.72 -4.57
N ARG A 62 5.90 73.57 -4.92
CA ARG A 62 7.18 73.81 -4.23
C ARG A 62 6.98 74.78 -3.06
N VAL A 63 7.84 74.72 -2.02
CA VAL A 63 8.72 75.82 -1.51
C VAL A 63 9.49 75.34 -0.24
N GLN A 64 10.71 75.87 -0.11
CA GLN A 64 11.76 75.76 0.93
C GLN A 64 11.24 75.91 2.38
N GLY A 65 11.92 75.53 3.47
CA GLY A 65 13.27 75.05 3.76
C GLY A 65 13.47 75.07 5.30
N ASN A 66 14.43 74.28 5.81
CA ASN A 66 15.28 74.54 7.00
C ASN A 66 15.83 73.21 7.59
N THR A 67 17.14 73.01 7.42
CA THR A 67 18.04 72.32 8.36
C THR A 67 18.34 73.23 9.57
N PRO A 68 18.91 72.80 10.72
CA PRO A 68 19.87 71.70 10.94
C PRO A 68 19.50 70.81 12.18
N ILE A 69 20.18 69.76 12.63
CA ILE A 69 21.57 69.57 13.06
C ILE A 69 21.82 68.05 13.11
N GLY A 70 23.01 67.61 12.68
CA GLY A 70 23.39 66.20 12.64
C GLY A 70 23.85 65.61 13.97
N VAL A 71 23.72 64.29 14.07
CA VAL A 71 24.53 63.41 14.93
C VAL A 71 24.69 62.07 14.20
N SER A 72 25.93 61.60 14.07
CA SER A 72 26.34 60.37 13.36
C SER A 72 25.77 59.08 13.99
N PRO A 73 25.58 57.98 13.23
CA PRO A 73 25.16 56.71 13.79
C PRO A 73 26.37 55.89 14.29
N ALA A 74 26.30 55.43 15.54
CA ALA A 74 27.21 54.45 16.09
C ALA A 74 26.91 53.05 15.52
N ALA A 75 27.96 52.38 15.04
CA ALA A 75 27.90 51.01 14.55
C ALA A 75 27.49 50.05 15.67
N GLN A 76 26.38 49.34 15.47
CA GLN A 76 25.98 48.23 16.34
C GLN A 76 26.67 46.95 15.88
N ASN A 77 27.52 46.43 16.76
CA ASN A 77 28.33 45.23 16.63
C ASN A 77 27.44 43.98 16.81
N THR A 78 27.00 43.35 15.72
CA THR A 78 26.32 42.06 15.77
C THR A 78 27.35 40.94 15.85
N GLN A 79 27.67 40.49 17.05
CA GLN A 79 28.49 39.30 17.25
C GLN A 79 27.67 38.04 16.92
N SER A 80 28.08 37.37 15.83
CA SER A 80 27.61 36.05 15.45
C SER A 80 28.14 35.01 16.43
N VAL A 81 27.28 34.43 17.26
CA VAL A 81 27.66 33.30 18.13
C VAL A 81 27.55 32.01 17.32
N ALA A 82 28.68 31.50 16.85
CA ALA A 82 28.76 30.13 16.33
C ALA A 82 28.63 29.13 17.49
N PRO A 83 27.87 28.03 17.35
CA PRO A 83 27.82 27.00 18.39
C PRO A 83 29.17 26.28 18.44
N GLN A 84 29.78 26.27 19.62
CA GLN A 84 30.99 25.52 19.92
C GLN A 84 30.60 24.04 20.06
N ILE A 85 31.08 23.18 19.15
CA ILE A 85 30.97 21.72 19.31
C ILE A 85 31.97 21.32 20.40
N ALA A 86 31.47 20.94 21.57
CA ALA A 86 32.29 20.40 22.65
C ALA A 86 32.85 19.04 22.24
N THR A 87 34.17 18.87 22.39
CA THR A 87 34.87 17.59 22.20
C THR A 87 34.42 16.62 23.29
N ILE A 88 33.78 15.51 22.90
CA ILE A 88 33.22 14.50 23.82
C ILE A 88 34.34 13.51 24.21
N THR A 89 34.67 13.46 25.49
CA THR A 89 35.38 12.33 26.12
C THR A 89 34.39 11.20 26.43
N PRO A 90 34.77 9.92 26.27
CA PRO A 90 33.83 8.81 26.42
C PRO A 90 33.62 8.46 27.89
N ALA A 91 32.44 8.78 28.41
CA ALA A 91 31.89 8.16 29.62
C ALA A 91 30.48 7.68 29.28
N ASP A 92 30.21 6.41 29.58
CA ASP A 92 28.93 5.70 29.52
C ASP A 92 28.22 5.69 28.15
N GLY A 93 28.62 4.73 27.32
CA GLY A 93 28.25 4.58 25.91
C GLY A 93 26.79 4.21 25.58
N ASN A 94 25.82 4.49 26.44
CA ASN A 94 24.40 4.27 26.15
C ASN A 94 23.56 5.56 26.18
N ASP A 95 23.94 6.56 26.99
CA ASP A 95 23.15 7.80 27.15
C ASP A 95 23.37 8.78 25.98
N THR A 96 24.64 8.94 25.59
CA THR A 96 25.06 9.81 24.47
C THR A 96 24.49 9.37 23.12
N SER A 97 24.23 8.07 22.92
CA SER A 97 23.63 7.54 21.68
C SER A 97 22.17 7.97 21.53
N ASN A 98 21.39 7.93 22.61
CA ASN A 98 19.97 8.27 22.59
C ASN A 98 19.76 9.78 22.40
N GLU A 99 20.60 10.61 23.02
CA GLU A 99 20.59 12.06 22.80
C GLU A 99 20.84 12.41 21.32
N VAL A 100 21.83 11.77 20.69
CA VAL A 100 22.11 11.97 19.25
C VAL A 100 20.94 11.50 18.38
N LEU A 101 20.33 10.36 18.71
CA LEU A 101 19.19 9.82 17.96
C LEU A 101 17.94 10.72 18.04
N SER A 102 17.69 11.36 19.19
CA SER A 102 16.55 12.25 19.38
C SER A 102 16.54 13.45 18.39
N VAL A 103 17.71 13.91 17.94
CA VAL A 103 17.84 14.97 16.93
C VAL A 103 17.25 14.55 15.58
N PHE A 104 17.19 13.23 15.33
CA PHE A 104 16.64 12.66 14.12
C PHE A 104 15.14 12.34 14.22
N GLU A 105 14.45 12.66 15.31
CA GLU A 105 13.00 12.40 15.41
C GLU A 105 12.18 13.47 14.70
N CYS A 106 11.21 13.04 13.88
CA CYS A 106 10.31 13.97 13.22
C CYS A 106 9.21 14.42 14.19
N PRO A 107 8.98 15.74 14.40
CA PRO A 107 7.94 16.22 15.32
C PRO A 107 6.51 15.95 14.85
N VAL A 108 6.32 15.43 13.64
CA VAL A 108 5.00 15.18 13.03
C VAL A 108 4.60 13.72 13.11
N CYS A 109 5.46 12.81 12.68
CA CYS A 109 5.18 11.37 12.70
C CYS A 109 5.82 10.64 13.88
N LEU A 110 6.69 11.31 14.65
CA LEU A 110 7.43 10.72 15.78
C LEU A 110 8.31 9.53 15.40
N GLU A 111 8.64 9.40 14.11
CA GLU A 111 9.56 8.41 13.57
C GLU A 111 10.93 9.05 13.32
N TYR A 112 11.98 8.23 13.33
CA TYR A 112 13.31 8.65 12.90
C TYR A 112 13.28 9.08 11.42
N MET A 113 13.68 10.32 11.18
CA MET A 113 13.84 10.91 9.87
C MET A 113 14.97 10.17 9.12
N LEU A 114 14.71 9.85 7.85
CA LEU A 114 15.73 9.42 6.90
C LEU A 114 15.95 10.55 5.87
N PRO A 115 17.11 10.61 5.20
CA PRO A 115 17.35 11.61 4.17
C PRO A 115 16.22 11.65 3.12
N PRO A 116 15.80 12.85 2.65
CA PRO A 116 16.35 14.16 2.98
C PRO A 116 15.83 14.75 4.30
N TYR A 117 16.73 15.38 5.06
CA TYR A 117 16.39 16.13 6.27
C TYR A 117 16.01 17.57 5.92
N LEU A 118 14.74 17.94 6.07
CA LEU A 118 14.24 19.24 5.62
C LEU A 118 14.12 20.21 6.78
N GLN A 119 14.79 21.36 6.67
CA GLN A 119 14.83 22.40 7.68
C GLN A 119 14.09 23.67 7.24
N CYS A 120 13.42 24.32 8.20
CA CYS A 120 12.93 25.69 8.01
C CYS A 120 14.06 26.70 8.23
N GLN A 121 13.78 27.98 7.96
CA GLN A 121 14.76 29.08 8.15
C GLN A 121 15.21 29.23 9.62
N ALA A 122 14.41 28.77 10.57
CA ALA A 122 14.75 28.77 11.99
C ALA A 122 15.47 27.47 12.45
N GLY A 123 15.78 26.54 11.55
CA GLY A 123 16.54 25.31 11.86
C GLY A 123 15.72 24.09 12.30
N HIS A 124 14.39 24.18 12.39
CA HIS A 124 13.54 23.03 12.77
C HIS A 124 13.41 22.02 11.63
N LEU A 125 13.53 20.74 11.98
CA LEU A 125 13.57 19.61 11.05
C LEU A 125 12.21 18.93 10.87
N VAL A 126 11.97 18.42 9.66
CA VAL A 126 10.87 17.50 9.32
C VAL A 126 11.35 16.46 8.31
N CYS A 127 10.75 15.26 8.31
CA CYS A 127 11.04 14.24 7.29
C CYS A 127 10.45 14.59 5.93
N GLY A 128 11.01 13.98 4.88
CA GLY A 128 10.49 14.06 3.51
C GLY A 128 9.03 13.61 3.36
N ASN A 129 8.57 12.65 4.19
CA ASN A 129 7.19 12.12 4.13
C ASN A 129 6.14 13.08 4.72
N CYS A 130 6.52 13.84 5.74
CA CYS A 130 5.59 14.77 6.39
C CYS A 130 5.56 16.13 5.70
N ARG A 131 6.69 16.56 5.10
CA ARG A 131 6.79 17.87 4.47
C ARG A 131 5.66 18.21 3.46
N PRO A 132 5.27 17.33 2.52
CA PRO A 132 4.21 17.63 1.56
C PRO A 132 2.85 17.89 2.20
N LYS A 133 2.63 17.42 3.44
CA LYS A 133 1.37 17.55 4.20
C LYS A 133 1.29 18.85 5.00
N LEU A 134 2.34 19.67 4.99
CA LEU A 134 2.48 20.85 5.84
C LEU A 134 2.39 22.15 5.03
N GLN A 135 1.66 23.12 5.58
CA GLN A 135 1.54 24.49 5.04
C GLN A 135 2.42 25.51 5.77
N CYS A 136 3.00 25.14 6.91
CA CYS A 136 3.97 25.94 7.66
C CYS A 136 4.89 25.01 8.48
N CYS A 137 5.94 25.55 9.09
CA CYS A 137 6.77 24.79 10.02
C CYS A 137 5.95 24.41 11.27
N PRO A 138 5.89 23.12 11.67
CA PRO A 138 5.05 22.69 12.80
C PRO A 138 5.58 23.21 14.14
N THR A 139 6.88 23.51 14.24
CA THR A 139 7.52 23.96 15.48
C THR A 139 7.43 25.48 15.67
N CYS A 140 7.89 26.28 14.70
CA CYS A 140 7.91 27.74 14.81
C CYS A 140 6.77 28.48 14.10
N ARG A 141 5.88 27.76 13.40
CA ARG A 141 4.79 28.32 12.58
C ARG A 141 5.25 29.26 11.45
N GLY A 142 6.55 29.32 11.16
CA GLY A 142 7.13 30.06 10.04
C GLY A 142 6.95 29.37 8.68
N PRO A 143 7.64 29.84 7.63
CA PRO A 143 7.57 29.25 6.29
C PRO A 143 7.86 27.74 6.31
N THR A 144 7.24 27.01 5.39
CA THR A 144 7.38 25.55 5.28
C THR A 144 8.85 25.12 5.14
N PRO A 145 9.32 24.10 5.88
CA PRO A 145 10.68 23.59 5.79
C PRO A 145 11.06 23.17 4.36
N ALA A 146 11.98 23.84 3.69
CA ALA A 146 12.29 23.53 2.27
C ALA A 146 13.78 23.36 2.00
N VAL A 147 14.64 23.69 2.97
CA VAL A 147 16.09 23.61 2.80
C VAL A 147 16.55 22.22 3.25
N ARG A 148 17.41 21.56 2.48
CA ARG A 148 18.03 20.29 2.92
C ARG A 148 19.17 20.57 3.88
N ASN A 149 19.21 19.86 5.00
CA ASN A 149 20.32 19.92 5.94
C ASN A 149 21.40 18.90 5.55
N LEU A 150 22.30 19.31 4.65
CA LEU A 150 23.41 18.46 4.16
C LEU A 150 24.41 18.07 5.26
N GLY A 151 24.56 18.89 6.30
CA GLY A 151 25.39 18.56 7.46
C GLY A 151 24.82 17.36 8.20
N LEU A 152 23.51 17.38 8.46
CA LEU A 152 22.81 16.27 9.11
C LEU A 152 22.77 15.02 8.23
N GLU A 153 22.69 15.16 6.90
CA GLU A 153 22.85 14.02 5.98
C GLU A 153 24.22 13.35 6.12
N LYS A 154 25.30 14.13 6.29
CA LYS A 154 26.64 13.56 6.54
C LYS A 154 26.74 12.87 7.89
N ILE A 155 26.15 13.44 8.94
CA ILE A 155 26.13 12.83 10.29
C ILE A 155 25.28 11.54 10.28
N ALA A 156 24.17 11.50 9.54
CA ALA A 156 23.33 10.31 9.42
C ALA A 156 24.07 9.09 8.84
N ASN A 157 25.17 9.30 8.10
CA ASN A 157 26.02 8.21 7.60
C ASN A 157 26.83 7.54 8.71
N THR A 158 27.06 8.21 9.84
CA THR A 158 27.87 7.69 10.95
C THR A 158 27.03 7.13 12.09
N VAL A 159 25.71 7.28 12.03
CA VAL A 159 24.77 6.85 13.07
C VAL A 159 23.96 5.65 12.57
N LYS A 160 23.64 4.75 13.50
CA LYS A 160 22.70 3.65 13.27
C LYS A 160 21.39 3.94 13.98
N PHE A 161 20.28 3.75 13.29
CA PHE A 161 18.94 3.97 13.79
C PHE A 161 18.31 2.63 14.16
N PRO A 162 17.63 2.53 15.32
CA PRO A 162 16.90 1.31 15.67
C PRO A 162 15.75 1.08 14.68
N CYS A 163 15.38 -0.17 14.46
CA CYS A 163 14.20 -0.53 13.67
C CYS A 163 12.92 0.13 14.23
N LYS A 164 12.00 0.60 13.37
CA LYS A 164 10.73 1.18 13.85
C LYS A 164 9.88 0.20 14.67
N PHE A 165 10.11 -1.11 14.48
CA PHE A 165 9.46 -2.18 15.23
C PHE A 165 10.22 -2.57 16.52
N ALA A 166 11.10 -1.70 17.03
CA ALA A 166 11.81 -1.96 18.29
C ALA A 166 10.86 -2.18 19.47
N GLN A 167 9.75 -1.45 19.52
CA GLN A 167 8.71 -1.64 20.53
C GLN A 167 8.01 -3.02 20.41
N SER A 168 8.04 -3.64 19.23
CA SER A 168 7.51 -4.97 18.98
C SER A 168 8.52 -6.09 19.20
N GLY A 169 9.77 -5.75 19.56
CA GLY A 169 10.82 -6.72 19.92
C GLY A 169 12.06 -6.71 19.03
N CYS A 170 12.10 -5.91 17.96
CA CYS A 170 13.29 -5.85 17.09
C CYS A 170 14.45 -5.10 17.78
N THR A 171 15.57 -5.77 18.05
CA THR A 171 16.74 -5.16 18.71
C THR A 171 17.78 -4.62 17.71
N LEU A 172 17.53 -4.74 16.41
CA LEU A 172 18.50 -4.40 15.37
C LEU A 172 18.50 -2.90 15.05
N SER A 173 19.70 -2.40 14.74
CA SER A 173 19.93 -1.00 14.36
C SER A 173 20.76 -0.93 13.08
N PHE A 174 20.38 -0.02 12.16
CA PHE A 174 20.87 0.03 10.79
C PHE A 174 21.24 1.45 10.37
N HIS A 175 22.13 1.58 9.39
CA HIS A 175 22.27 2.86 8.70
C HIS A 175 21.01 3.17 7.88
N HIS A 176 20.77 4.45 7.58
CA HIS A 176 19.53 4.88 6.93
C HIS A 176 19.27 4.19 5.57
N TYR A 177 20.31 3.78 4.85
CA TYR A 177 20.20 3.10 3.54
C TYR A 177 19.86 1.60 3.68
N GLU A 178 20.22 0.94 4.79
CA GLU A 178 19.87 -0.47 5.08
C GLU A 178 18.54 -0.59 5.84
N LYS A 179 18.18 0.44 6.61
CA LYS A 179 17.02 0.43 7.50
C LYS A 179 15.71 0.16 6.77
N VAL A 180 15.50 0.80 5.62
CA VAL A 180 14.25 0.66 4.85
C VAL A 180 14.09 -0.78 4.36
N GLU A 181 15.16 -1.35 3.81
CA GLU A 181 15.16 -2.73 3.31
C GLU A 181 14.86 -3.74 4.44
N HIS A 182 15.49 -3.56 5.61
CA HIS A 182 15.19 -4.39 6.77
C HIS A 182 13.74 -4.27 7.24
N GLU A 183 13.21 -3.06 7.34
CA GLU A 183 11.85 -2.82 7.85
C GLU A 183 10.76 -3.43 6.97
N ASP A 184 11.02 -3.61 5.67
CA ASP A 184 10.07 -4.29 4.78
C ASP A 184 9.96 -5.79 5.08
N ILE A 185 11.03 -6.40 5.59
CA ILE A 185 11.14 -7.85 5.87
C ILE A 185 11.27 -8.17 7.37
N CYS A 186 11.05 -7.20 8.25
CA CYS A 186 11.27 -7.37 9.68
C CYS A 186 10.22 -8.32 10.29
N GLU A 187 10.65 -9.40 10.93
CA GLU A 187 9.75 -10.39 11.56
C GLU A 187 8.89 -9.81 12.69
N PHE A 188 9.32 -8.72 13.31
CA PHE A 188 8.59 -8.01 14.37
C PHE A 188 7.58 -6.99 13.83
N ARG A 189 7.48 -6.83 12.51
CA ARG A 189 6.49 -5.97 11.88
C ARG A 189 5.08 -6.45 12.25
N PRO A 190 4.20 -5.57 12.79
CA PRO A 190 2.81 -5.91 13.02
C PRO A 190 2.11 -6.32 11.73
N TYR A 191 1.27 -7.32 11.82
CA TYR A 191 0.42 -7.78 10.73
C TYR A 191 -0.72 -6.79 10.53
N LEU A 192 -0.96 -6.42 9.28
CA LEU A 192 -2.16 -5.69 8.88
C LEU A 192 -3.32 -6.69 8.74
N CYS A 193 -4.56 -6.20 8.79
CA CYS A 193 -5.72 -7.03 8.46
C CYS A 193 -5.54 -7.66 7.07
N PRO A 194 -5.60 -9.00 6.94
CA PRO A 194 -5.38 -9.68 5.66
C PRO A 194 -6.59 -9.63 4.72
N CYS A 195 -7.73 -9.09 5.15
CA CYS A 195 -8.96 -9.07 4.37
C CYS A 195 -8.85 -8.08 3.19
N PRO A 196 -8.99 -8.53 1.92
CA PRO A 196 -8.97 -7.66 0.75
C PRO A 196 -10.19 -6.72 0.72
N GLY A 197 -10.04 -5.57 0.08
CA GLY A 197 -11.12 -4.59 -0.12
C GLY A 197 -11.65 -3.91 1.15
N ALA A 198 -11.29 -4.37 2.35
CA ALA A 198 -11.77 -3.80 3.59
C ALA A 198 -11.03 -2.50 3.93
N SER A 199 -11.76 -1.44 4.29
CA SER A 199 -11.20 -0.22 4.91
C SER A 199 -10.70 -0.46 6.35
N CYS A 200 -10.34 -1.70 6.67
CA CYS A 200 -9.91 -2.13 8.00
C CYS A 200 -8.48 -1.67 8.23
N LYS A 201 -8.29 -0.83 9.25
CA LYS A 201 -6.98 -0.30 9.64
C LYS A 201 -6.38 -1.04 10.84
N TRP A 202 -6.90 -2.24 11.12
CA TRP A 202 -6.40 -3.04 12.23
C TRP A 202 -4.97 -3.50 11.95
N GLN A 203 -4.16 -3.46 13.02
CA GLN A 203 -2.81 -3.99 13.03
C GLN A 203 -2.56 -4.69 14.38
N GLY A 204 -1.76 -5.75 14.39
CA GLY A 204 -1.46 -6.48 15.62
C GLY A 204 -0.46 -7.61 15.40
N SER A 205 -0.28 -8.42 16.44
CA SER A 205 0.55 -9.63 16.37
C SER A 205 -0.15 -10.77 15.62
N LEU A 206 0.62 -11.76 15.16
CA LEU A 206 0.10 -12.92 14.41
C LEU A 206 -1.04 -13.63 15.16
N ASN A 207 -0.87 -13.83 16.47
CA ASN A 207 -1.82 -14.54 17.33
C ASN A 207 -3.17 -13.82 17.46
N GLU A 208 -3.21 -12.52 17.19
CA GLU A 208 -4.42 -11.70 17.30
C GLU A 208 -5.21 -11.66 15.98
N VAL A 209 -4.61 -12.06 14.85
CA VAL A 209 -5.21 -11.95 13.51
C VAL A 209 -6.52 -12.75 13.43
N MET A 210 -6.52 -14.01 13.86
CA MET A 210 -7.73 -14.85 13.81
C MET A 210 -8.83 -14.30 14.71
N HIS A 211 -8.49 -13.84 15.90
CA HIS A 211 -9.45 -13.22 16.81
C HIS A 211 -10.06 -11.95 16.19
N HIS A 212 -9.24 -11.13 15.55
CA HIS A 212 -9.67 -9.95 14.81
C HIS A 212 -10.65 -10.32 13.68
N LEU A 213 -10.29 -11.29 12.83
CA LEU A 213 -11.14 -11.72 11.71
C LEU A 213 -12.51 -12.23 12.18
N MET A 214 -12.53 -13.10 13.20
CA MET A 214 -13.79 -13.64 13.74
C MET A 214 -14.69 -12.56 14.36
N LYS A 215 -14.10 -11.52 14.97
CA LYS A 215 -14.85 -10.48 15.68
C LYS A 215 -15.34 -9.36 14.74
N ILE A 216 -14.48 -8.91 13.83
CA ILE A 216 -14.71 -7.74 12.97
C ILE A 216 -15.27 -8.15 11.60
N HIS A 217 -14.79 -9.26 11.02
CA HIS A 217 -15.16 -9.75 9.70
C HIS A 217 -16.08 -10.99 9.76
N LYS A 218 -17.18 -10.87 10.51
CA LYS A 218 -18.13 -11.97 10.78
C LYS A 218 -18.78 -12.60 9.55
N SER A 219 -18.76 -11.89 8.41
CA SER A 219 -19.29 -12.37 7.14
C SER A 219 -18.38 -13.39 6.45
N ILE A 220 -17.13 -13.52 6.89
CA ILE A 220 -16.21 -14.50 6.30
C ILE A 220 -16.58 -15.89 6.83
N THR A 221 -17.08 -16.73 5.95
CA THR A 221 -17.40 -18.13 6.24
C THR A 221 -16.12 -18.94 6.44
N THR A 222 -16.11 -19.82 7.44
CA THR A 222 -15.02 -20.78 7.67
C THR A 222 -15.48 -22.20 7.37
N LEU A 223 -14.77 -22.89 6.48
CA LEU A 223 -14.95 -24.32 6.21
C LEU A 223 -13.80 -25.15 6.80
N GLN A 224 -14.11 -26.38 7.21
CA GLN A 224 -13.15 -27.33 7.77
C GLN A 224 -12.84 -28.41 6.74
N GLY A 225 -11.57 -28.83 6.66
CA GLY A 225 -11.13 -29.91 5.79
C GLY A 225 -10.05 -29.47 4.80
N GLU A 226 -9.26 -30.44 4.34
CA GLU A 226 -8.18 -30.22 3.38
C GLU A 226 -8.68 -30.07 1.94
N ASP A 227 -9.86 -30.62 1.62
CA ASP A 227 -10.48 -30.54 0.30
C ASP A 227 -11.90 -29.97 0.43
N ILE A 228 -12.12 -28.79 -0.15
CA ILE A 228 -13.38 -28.04 -0.07
C ILE A 228 -13.75 -27.42 -1.41
N VAL A 229 -14.98 -26.89 -1.51
CA VAL A 229 -15.41 -26.08 -2.64
C VAL A 229 -15.63 -24.65 -2.18
N PHE A 230 -14.86 -23.72 -2.73
CA PHE A 230 -15.07 -22.28 -2.59
C PHE A 230 -16.04 -21.80 -3.68
N LEU A 231 -17.25 -21.43 -3.26
CA LEU A 231 -18.30 -20.94 -4.16
C LEU A 231 -18.31 -19.40 -4.18
N ALA A 232 -17.88 -18.81 -5.28
CA ALA A 232 -18.03 -17.38 -5.55
C ALA A 232 -19.38 -17.12 -6.23
N THR A 233 -20.29 -16.46 -5.52
CA THR A 233 -21.63 -16.16 -6.03
C THR A 233 -21.68 -14.87 -6.83
N ASP A 234 -22.52 -14.82 -7.86
CA ASP A 234 -22.75 -13.62 -8.67
C ASP A 234 -21.47 -13.01 -9.28
N ILE A 235 -20.62 -13.82 -9.91
CA ILE A 235 -19.34 -13.36 -10.51
C ILE A 235 -19.49 -12.30 -11.61
N ASN A 236 -20.71 -12.14 -12.12
CA ASN A 236 -21.05 -11.19 -13.18
C ASN A 236 -21.37 -9.77 -12.63
N LEU A 237 -21.32 -9.55 -11.31
CA LEU A 237 -21.51 -8.21 -10.74
C LEU A 237 -20.56 -7.19 -11.39
N PRO A 238 -21.04 -5.99 -11.73
CA PRO A 238 -20.22 -4.96 -12.36
C PRO A 238 -19.19 -4.39 -11.38
N GLY A 239 -18.03 -3.97 -11.92
CA GLY A 239 -16.95 -3.37 -11.15
C GLY A 239 -16.03 -4.37 -10.46
N ALA A 240 -15.18 -3.84 -9.58
CA ALA A 240 -14.27 -4.63 -8.77
C ALA A 240 -15.01 -5.24 -7.57
N VAL A 241 -14.84 -6.55 -7.38
CA VAL A 241 -15.51 -7.33 -6.34
C VAL A 241 -14.55 -8.38 -5.81
N ASP A 242 -14.54 -8.56 -4.49
CA ASP A 242 -13.71 -9.54 -3.80
C ASP A 242 -14.60 -10.59 -3.12
N TRP A 243 -14.26 -11.87 -3.32
CA TRP A 243 -14.81 -12.98 -2.55
C TRP A 243 -13.73 -13.52 -1.63
N VAL A 244 -14.11 -13.76 -0.37
CA VAL A 244 -13.19 -14.22 0.66
C VAL A 244 -13.83 -15.36 1.44
N MET A 245 -13.05 -16.40 1.71
CA MET A 245 -13.44 -17.53 2.55
C MET A 245 -12.26 -17.99 3.40
N MET A 246 -12.52 -18.51 4.60
CA MET A 246 -11.51 -19.18 5.41
C MET A 246 -11.63 -20.69 5.25
N GLN A 247 -10.50 -21.36 5.03
CA GLN A 247 -10.35 -22.81 5.11
C GLN A 247 -9.48 -23.15 6.32
N SER A 248 -9.90 -24.14 7.12
CA SER A 248 -9.13 -24.60 8.28
C SER A 248 -8.80 -26.08 8.14
N CYS A 249 -7.51 -26.40 8.17
CA CYS A 249 -6.97 -27.76 8.08
C CYS A 249 -5.55 -27.79 8.67
N PHE A 250 -5.08 -28.95 9.11
CA PHE A 250 -3.74 -29.13 9.71
C PHE A 250 -3.45 -28.19 10.90
N ASN A 251 -4.47 -27.73 11.63
CA ASN A 251 -4.38 -26.70 12.68
C ASN A 251 -3.92 -25.31 12.20
N PHE A 252 -3.98 -25.07 10.90
CA PHE A 252 -3.73 -23.77 10.29
C PHE A 252 -5.00 -23.22 9.63
N HIS A 253 -4.99 -21.91 9.39
CA HIS A 253 -6.07 -21.19 8.75
C HIS A 253 -5.56 -20.56 7.46
N PHE A 254 -6.28 -20.79 6.37
CA PHE A 254 -5.96 -20.31 5.04
C PHE A 254 -7.09 -19.41 4.54
N MET A 255 -6.75 -18.19 4.16
CA MET A 255 -7.65 -17.25 3.52
C MET A 255 -7.61 -17.48 2.01
N LEU A 256 -8.76 -17.80 1.45
CA LEU A 256 -9.00 -17.93 0.02
C LEU A 256 -9.52 -16.60 -0.49
N VAL A 257 -8.86 -16.05 -1.50
CA VAL A 257 -9.24 -14.77 -2.11
C VAL A 257 -9.47 -15.00 -3.59
N LEU A 258 -10.62 -14.57 -4.08
CA LEU A 258 -10.90 -14.34 -5.50
C LEU A 258 -11.15 -12.85 -5.67
N GLU A 259 -10.24 -12.16 -6.34
CA GLU A 259 -10.33 -10.72 -6.61
C GLU A 259 -10.63 -10.51 -8.09
N LYS A 260 -11.68 -9.73 -8.39
CA LYS A 260 -12.02 -9.29 -9.73
C LYS A 260 -11.53 -7.87 -9.94
N GLN A 261 -10.55 -7.70 -10.82
CA GLN A 261 -10.02 -6.39 -11.20
C GLN A 261 -10.47 -5.98 -12.60
N GLU A 262 -10.68 -4.68 -12.78
CA GLU A 262 -10.94 -4.07 -14.09
C GLU A 262 -9.65 -3.41 -14.60
N LYS A 263 -9.12 -3.91 -15.73
CA LYS A 263 -7.95 -3.28 -16.35
C LYS A 263 -8.35 -2.02 -17.10
N PHE A 264 -7.62 -0.93 -16.85
CA PHE A 264 -7.85 0.39 -17.45
C PHE A 264 -7.78 0.39 -18.98
N GLU A 265 -6.96 -0.48 -19.56
CA GLU A 265 -6.87 -0.68 -21.01
C GLU A 265 -7.99 -1.64 -21.44
N HIS A 266 -9.07 -1.09 -22.01
CA HIS A 266 -10.21 -1.79 -22.62
C HIS A 266 -11.31 -2.33 -21.69
N GLY A 267 -11.27 -2.07 -20.38
CA GLY A 267 -12.33 -2.51 -19.45
C GLY A 267 -12.39 -4.03 -19.29
N GLN A 268 -11.29 -4.72 -19.63
CA GLN A 268 -11.22 -6.17 -19.50
C GLN A 268 -11.15 -6.55 -18.02
N GLN A 269 -12.08 -7.40 -17.60
CA GLN A 269 -12.14 -7.92 -16.25
C GLN A 269 -11.31 -9.20 -16.13
N ILE A 270 -10.42 -9.23 -15.15
CA ILE A 270 -9.59 -10.39 -14.82
C ILE A 270 -9.86 -10.81 -13.38
N PHE A 271 -9.98 -12.12 -13.19
CA PHE A 271 -10.09 -12.76 -11.89
C PHE A 271 -8.73 -13.26 -11.46
N TYR A 272 -8.39 -13.06 -10.19
CA TYR A 272 -7.17 -13.53 -9.54
C TYR A 272 -7.56 -14.33 -8.30
N ALA A 273 -7.23 -15.62 -8.29
CA ALA A 273 -7.49 -16.53 -7.18
C ALA A 273 -6.19 -16.94 -6.50
N VAL A 274 -6.09 -16.70 -5.20
CA VAL A 274 -4.87 -16.93 -4.40
C VAL A 274 -5.21 -17.45 -3.01
N VAL A 275 -4.33 -18.29 -2.47
CA VAL A 275 -4.43 -18.82 -1.11
C VAL A 275 -3.36 -18.20 -0.24
N GLN A 276 -3.76 -17.72 0.93
CA GLN A 276 -2.89 -17.08 1.91
C GLN A 276 -2.98 -17.78 3.26
N LEU A 277 -1.86 -18.21 3.82
CA LEU A 277 -1.76 -18.76 5.18
C LEU A 277 -1.76 -17.62 6.22
N ILE A 278 -2.63 -17.74 7.22
CA ILE A 278 -2.55 -16.96 8.46
C ILE A 278 -1.40 -17.53 9.32
N GLY A 279 -0.18 -17.17 8.96
CA GLY A 279 1.04 -17.72 9.52
C GLY A 279 2.27 -17.07 8.91
N THR A 280 3.44 -17.52 9.34
CA THR A 280 4.75 -17.07 8.85
C THR A 280 5.07 -17.62 7.46
N LYS A 281 6.10 -17.04 6.81
CA LYS A 281 6.60 -17.55 5.53
C LYS A 281 7.12 -18.99 5.63
N LYS A 282 7.87 -19.29 6.69
CA LYS A 282 8.40 -20.63 6.94
C LYS A 282 7.29 -21.67 7.12
N GLU A 283 6.20 -21.29 7.79
CA GLU A 283 5.04 -22.19 7.91
C GLU A 283 4.33 -22.38 6.57
N ALA A 284 4.25 -21.33 5.73
CA ALA A 284 3.64 -21.40 4.42
C ALA A 284 4.36 -22.38 3.48
N GLU A 285 5.70 -22.43 3.56
CA GLU A 285 6.56 -23.36 2.81
C GLU A 285 6.29 -24.84 3.13
N MET A 286 5.63 -25.15 4.26
CA MET A 286 5.25 -26.51 4.61
C MET A 286 4.05 -27.03 3.80
N PHE A 287 3.35 -26.15 3.09
CA PHE A 287 2.10 -26.46 2.40
C PHE A 287 2.18 -26.20 0.90
N SER A 288 1.30 -26.89 0.17
CA SER A 288 0.91 -26.60 -1.20
C SER A 288 -0.60 -26.50 -1.26
N TYR A 289 -1.10 -25.67 -2.17
CA TYR A 289 -2.52 -25.61 -2.48
C TYR A 289 -2.73 -25.89 -3.98
N ARG A 290 -3.88 -26.48 -4.30
CA ARG A 290 -4.41 -26.62 -5.65
C ARG A 290 -5.73 -25.89 -5.75
N LEU A 291 -5.85 -25.01 -6.75
CA LEU A 291 -7.10 -24.41 -7.18
C LEU A 291 -7.51 -25.06 -8.51
N GLU A 292 -8.73 -25.58 -8.57
CA GLU A 292 -9.24 -26.24 -9.75
C GLU A 292 -10.63 -25.70 -10.13
N LEU A 293 -10.76 -25.22 -11.37
CA LEU A 293 -12.05 -24.99 -12.02
C LEU A 293 -12.35 -26.21 -12.89
N SER A 294 -13.51 -26.83 -12.68
CA SER A 294 -13.91 -28.04 -13.39
C SER A 294 -15.33 -27.90 -13.95
N SER A 295 -15.49 -28.29 -15.21
CA SER A 295 -16.74 -28.25 -15.97
C SER A 295 -16.78 -29.44 -16.94
N HIS A 296 -17.86 -29.63 -17.68
CA HIS A 296 -18.00 -30.75 -18.60
C HIS A 296 -16.84 -30.81 -19.61
N ARG A 297 -15.99 -31.84 -19.49
CA ARG A 297 -14.80 -32.11 -20.33
C ARG A 297 -13.71 -31.03 -20.29
N ARG A 298 -13.70 -30.16 -19.28
CA ARG A 298 -12.72 -29.08 -19.16
C ARG A 298 -12.26 -28.94 -17.72
N ARG A 299 -10.99 -28.64 -17.55
CA ARG A 299 -10.38 -28.39 -16.26
C ARG A 299 -9.28 -27.35 -16.40
N LEU A 300 -9.26 -26.38 -15.50
CA LEU A 300 -8.16 -25.44 -15.32
C LEU A 300 -7.63 -25.63 -13.90
N CYS A 301 -6.33 -25.83 -13.75
CA CYS A 301 -5.70 -26.17 -12.48
C CYS A 301 -4.47 -25.29 -12.26
N TRP A 302 -4.29 -24.83 -11.02
CA TRP A 302 -3.12 -24.11 -10.56
C TRP A 302 -2.67 -24.69 -9.22
N GLU A 303 -1.38 -24.97 -9.09
CA GLU A 303 -0.78 -25.43 -7.84
C GLU A 303 0.39 -24.53 -7.46
N ALA A 304 0.45 -24.13 -6.19
CA ALA A 304 1.54 -23.31 -5.67
C ALA A 304 1.65 -23.45 -4.14
N THR A 305 2.68 -22.84 -3.57
CA THR A 305 2.81 -22.64 -2.11
C THR A 305 1.92 -21.48 -1.66
N PRO A 306 1.16 -21.60 -0.56
CA PRO A 306 0.37 -20.49 -0.02
C PRO A 306 1.26 -19.27 0.29
N ARG A 307 0.72 -18.07 0.15
CA ARG A 307 1.42 -16.85 0.60
C ARG A 307 1.28 -16.69 2.11
N SER A 308 2.29 -16.17 2.79
CA SER A 308 2.11 -15.73 4.18
C SER A 308 1.34 -14.42 4.25
N ILE A 309 0.57 -14.20 5.31
CA ILE A 309 0.03 -12.87 5.65
C ILE A 309 1.09 -11.78 5.87
N HIS A 310 2.35 -12.17 6.09
CA HIS A 310 3.46 -11.24 6.17
C HIS A 310 3.81 -10.64 4.81
N GLU A 311 3.83 -11.46 3.76
CA GLU A 311 4.15 -11.05 2.39
C GLU A 311 2.96 -10.37 1.71
N GLY A 312 1.74 -10.73 2.10
CA GLY A 312 0.53 -10.26 1.43
C GLY A 312 0.30 -10.94 0.08
N ILE A 313 -0.72 -10.47 -0.65
CA ILE A 313 -1.07 -11.01 -1.98
C ILE A 313 -0.93 -10.00 -3.12
N ALA A 314 -0.81 -8.69 -2.81
CA ALA A 314 -0.79 -7.62 -3.81
C ALA A 314 0.34 -7.77 -4.83
N HIS A 315 1.55 -8.13 -4.36
CA HIS A 315 2.68 -8.36 -5.26
C HIS A 315 2.44 -9.57 -6.17
N ALA A 316 1.95 -10.69 -5.62
CA ALA A 316 1.64 -11.90 -6.39
C ALA A 316 0.60 -11.63 -7.49
N ILE A 317 -0.47 -10.89 -7.17
CA ILE A 317 -1.49 -10.49 -8.14
C ILE A 317 -0.89 -9.58 -9.23
N SER A 318 -0.07 -8.60 -8.84
CA SER A 318 0.58 -7.68 -9.81
C SER A 318 1.47 -8.41 -10.83
N GLN A 319 2.10 -9.51 -10.43
CA GLN A 319 2.95 -10.34 -11.28
C GLN A 319 2.19 -11.49 -11.96
N SER A 320 0.88 -11.63 -11.69
CA SER A 320 0.07 -12.77 -12.13
C SER A 320 0.63 -14.13 -11.65
N ASP A 321 1.25 -14.15 -10.47
CA ASP A 321 1.76 -15.35 -9.79
C ASP A 321 0.68 -15.98 -8.89
N CYS A 322 -0.44 -16.32 -9.54
CA CYS A 322 -1.61 -16.98 -8.98
C CYS A 322 -2.53 -17.48 -10.11
N LEU A 323 -3.61 -18.19 -9.77
CA LEU A 323 -4.60 -18.59 -10.78
C LEU A 323 -5.30 -17.34 -11.31
N SER A 324 -5.06 -17.02 -12.59
CA SER A 324 -5.68 -15.87 -13.24
C SER A 324 -6.42 -16.27 -14.52
N PHE A 325 -7.60 -15.68 -14.73
CA PHE A 325 -8.44 -15.96 -15.89
C PHE A 325 -9.37 -14.78 -16.19
N ASP A 326 -9.79 -14.66 -17.46
CA ASP A 326 -10.70 -13.61 -17.89
C ASP A 326 -12.18 -14.00 -17.72
N THR A 327 -13.07 -13.04 -17.94
CA THR A 327 -14.52 -13.26 -17.83
C THR A 327 -15.05 -14.34 -18.78
N PRO A 328 -14.66 -14.40 -20.07
CA PRO A 328 -15.04 -15.52 -20.95
C PRO A 328 -14.64 -16.88 -20.37
N THR A 329 -13.43 -17.00 -19.81
CA THR A 329 -12.98 -18.25 -19.18
C THR A 329 -13.83 -18.58 -17.96
N ALA A 330 -14.10 -17.61 -17.09
CA ALA A 330 -14.96 -17.80 -15.92
C ALA A 330 -16.35 -18.35 -16.30
N GLN A 331 -16.94 -17.84 -17.39
CA GLN A 331 -18.25 -18.28 -17.90
C GLN A 331 -18.26 -19.74 -18.39
N LEU A 332 -17.11 -20.31 -18.77
CA LEU A 332 -17.03 -21.73 -19.15
C LEU A 332 -17.18 -22.68 -17.95
N PHE A 333 -16.88 -22.19 -16.76
CA PHE A 333 -16.87 -22.95 -15.51
C PHE A 333 -17.99 -22.57 -14.54
N ALA A 334 -18.63 -21.41 -14.74
CA ALA A 334 -19.71 -20.94 -13.89
C ALA A 334 -21.06 -21.60 -14.22
N GLU A 335 -21.85 -21.89 -13.19
CA GLU A 335 -23.22 -22.36 -13.28
C GLU A 335 -24.15 -21.34 -12.62
N ASN A 336 -25.15 -20.84 -13.36
CA ASN A 336 -26.10 -19.83 -12.88
C ASN A 336 -25.43 -18.57 -12.29
N GLY A 337 -24.28 -18.17 -12.83
CA GLY A 337 -23.52 -17.01 -12.34
C GLY A 337 -22.68 -17.27 -11.09
N ASN A 338 -22.63 -18.51 -10.60
CA ASN A 338 -21.78 -18.93 -9.49
C ASN A 338 -20.57 -19.71 -10.01
N LEU A 339 -19.39 -19.44 -9.47
CA LEU A 339 -18.16 -20.13 -9.81
C LEU A 339 -17.71 -21.01 -8.64
N GLY A 340 -17.71 -22.32 -8.85
CA GLY A 340 -17.15 -23.28 -7.90
C GLY A 340 -15.66 -23.48 -8.15
N ILE A 341 -14.83 -23.27 -7.12
CA ILE A 341 -13.39 -23.53 -7.15
C ILE A 341 -13.11 -24.65 -6.16
N ASN A 342 -12.64 -25.79 -6.65
CA ASN A 342 -12.16 -26.85 -5.75
C ASN A 342 -10.82 -26.39 -5.18
N VAL A 343 -10.70 -26.45 -3.86
CA VAL A 343 -9.50 -26.04 -3.13
C VAL A 343 -9.00 -27.20 -2.30
N THR A 344 -7.83 -27.70 -2.67
CA THR A 344 -7.14 -28.74 -1.91
C THR A 344 -5.88 -28.15 -1.28
N ILE A 345 -5.66 -28.39 0.02
CA ILE A 345 -4.43 -28.04 0.74
C ILE A 345 -3.72 -29.33 1.15
N SER A 346 -2.42 -29.41 0.89
CA SER A 346 -1.59 -30.57 1.21
C SER A 346 -0.30 -30.17 1.92
N LEU A 347 0.21 -31.07 2.75
CA LEU A 347 1.57 -30.96 3.30
C LEU A 347 2.60 -31.32 2.22
N ASN A 348 3.67 -30.55 2.13
CA ASN A 348 4.78 -30.84 1.23
C ASN A 348 5.57 -32.06 1.76
N GLN A 349 5.90 -33.00 0.87
CA GLN A 349 6.46 -34.30 1.24
C GLN A 349 7.82 -34.22 1.98
N GLU A 350 8.56 -33.11 1.85
CA GLU A 350 9.81 -32.87 2.57
C GLU A 350 9.61 -32.53 4.06
N HIS A 351 8.43 -32.00 4.44
CA HIS A 351 8.12 -31.56 5.81
C HIS A 351 7.15 -32.47 6.57
N SER A 352 6.55 -33.47 5.91
CA SER A 352 5.64 -34.44 6.53
C SER A 352 6.24 -35.22 7.72
N GLN A 353 7.58 -35.30 7.86
CA GLN A 353 8.23 -35.98 8.97
C GLN A 353 8.41 -35.12 10.24
N GLN A 354 8.30 -33.79 10.15
CA GLN A 354 8.44 -32.89 11.31
C GLN A 354 7.09 -32.49 11.93
N ALA A 355 6.01 -32.42 11.14
CA ALA A 355 4.68 -32.01 11.63
C ALA A 355 3.99 -33.08 12.51
N ILE A 356 4.42 -34.35 12.44
CA ILE A 356 3.80 -35.45 13.20
C ILE A 356 4.32 -35.53 14.65
N SER A 357 5.43 -34.86 14.99
CA SER A 357 6.02 -34.93 16.34
C SER A 357 5.50 -33.92 17.36
N SER A 358 4.57 -33.03 16.98
CA SER A 358 4.02 -31.98 17.88
C SER A 358 2.60 -32.26 18.37
N VAL A 359 2.04 -33.44 18.12
CA VAL A 359 0.75 -33.85 18.70
C VAL A 359 1.01 -34.41 20.11
N PRO A 360 0.55 -33.77 21.21
CA PRO A 360 0.69 -34.34 22.53
C PRO A 360 -0.20 -35.58 22.63
N THR A 361 0.41 -36.74 22.85
CA THR A 361 -0.31 -37.97 23.20
C THR A 361 -1.11 -37.72 24.49
N PRO A 362 -2.40 -38.09 24.58
CA PRO A 362 -3.10 -38.00 25.85
C PRO A 362 -2.43 -38.95 26.85
N LEU A 363 -1.98 -38.40 27.98
CA LEU A 363 -1.48 -39.20 29.10
C LEU A 363 -2.62 -40.12 29.57
N ARG A 364 -2.33 -41.42 29.59
CA ARG A 364 -3.22 -42.47 30.12
C ARG A 364 -3.09 -42.57 31.64
#